data_AF-A0A4Y8CXA9-F1
#
_entry.id   AF-A0A4Y8CXA9-F1
#
_cell.length_a   1.000
_cell.length_b   1.000
_cell.length_c   1.000
_cell.angle_alpha   90.00
_cell.angle_beta   90.00
_cell.angle_gamma   90.00
#
_symmetry.space_group_name_H-M   'P 1'
#
loop_
_entity.id
_entity.type
_entity.pdbx_description
1 polymer ?
#
loop_
_entity_poly.entity_id
_entity_poly.type
_entity_poly.pdbx_seq_one_letter_code
_entity_poly.pdbx_strand_id
1 'polypeptide(L)'
;MLDSISGGFIVQQVHRTLQARRVAAQLAELALQKENSAWEIAAIPVHPWLKFNGSDKMLEILLDFVDLTSPFQQNKLTKTLIEILPKYSKHATRIYIGITFGIPHMDVINNNTKAARHWAMANVVYELNKFRQLDSVRVSMSVQRIYWEQVKPVSAIYGLDYTHWTFEIIENGAVNAVEIDSDIDCKLNSGFNEEMYW
;
A
#
# COMPACT_ATOMS: atom_id res chain seq x y z
N MET A 1 2.68 -61.37 39.46
CA MET A 1 1.71 -60.35 38.99
C MET A 1 2.50 -59.22 38.34
N LEU A 2 2.93 -59.40 37.11
CA LEU A 2 3.57 -58.40 36.29
C LEU A 2 3.06 -58.66 34.88
N ASP A 3 2.51 -57.63 34.24
CA ASP A 3 2.31 -57.46 32.78
C ASP A 3 1.01 -56.72 32.48
N SER A 4 1.03 -55.40 32.60
CA SER A 4 0.02 -54.56 31.90
C SER A 4 0.47 -53.12 31.60
N ILE A 5 1.69 -52.69 31.93
CA ILE A 5 2.06 -51.26 31.84
C ILE A 5 2.72 -50.86 30.50
N SER A 6 3.07 -51.80 29.62
CA SER A 6 3.96 -51.51 28.47
C SER A 6 3.28 -50.93 27.22
N GLY A 7 2.09 -51.41 26.85
CA GLY A 7 1.49 -51.09 25.53
C GLY A 7 1.01 -49.64 25.36
N GLY A 8 0.37 -49.07 26.39
CA GLY A 8 -0.14 -47.70 26.34
C GLY A 8 0.98 -46.64 26.29
N PHE A 9 2.07 -46.88 27.00
CA PHE A 9 3.21 -45.95 27.06
C PHE A 9 3.98 -45.89 25.74
N ILE A 10 4.17 -47.04 25.08
CA ILE A 10 4.84 -47.12 23.78
C ILE A 10 4.00 -46.43 22.69
N VAL A 11 2.68 -46.71 22.65
CA VAL A 11 1.78 -46.07 21.67
C VAL A 11 1.74 -44.54 21.86
N GLN A 12 1.73 -44.07 23.10
CA GLN A 12 1.72 -42.65 23.42
C GLN A 12 3.06 -41.96 23.06
N GLN A 13 4.20 -42.63 23.24
CA GLN A 13 5.51 -42.13 22.79
C GLN A 13 5.63 -42.09 21.27
N VAL A 14 5.16 -43.13 20.56
CA VAL A 14 5.14 -43.16 19.09
C VAL A 14 4.26 -42.03 18.55
N HIS A 15 3.08 -41.81 19.14
CA HIS A 15 2.18 -40.72 18.73
C HIS A 15 2.83 -39.34 18.90
N ARG A 16 3.46 -39.07 20.05
CA ARG A 16 4.19 -37.80 20.29
C ARG A 16 5.33 -37.60 19.29
N THR A 17 6.06 -38.66 18.97
CA THR A 17 7.18 -38.60 18.01
C THR A 17 6.68 -38.29 16.60
N LEU A 18 5.55 -38.90 16.19
CA LEU A 18 4.92 -38.61 14.89
C LEU A 18 4.39 -37.18 14.82
N GLN A 19 3.75 -36.68 15.89
CA GLN A 19 3.30 -35.29 15.97
C GLN A 19 4.49 -34.31 15.88
N ALA A 20 5.57 -34.56 16.61
CA ALA A 20 6.76 -33.72 16.57
C ALA A 20 7.39 -33.66 15.18
N ARG A 21 7.47 -34.80 14.47
CA ARG A 21 7.94 -34.86 13.08
C ARG A 21 7.04 -34.08 12.12
N ARG A 22 5.72 -34.15 12.30
CA ARG A 22 4.76 -33.40 11.49
C ARG A 22 4.91 -31.89 11.69
N VAL A 23 5.05 -31.45 12.93
CA VAL A 23 5.31 -30.04 13.26
C VAL A 23 6.65 -29.58 12.68
N ALA A 24 7.71 -30.38 12.81
CA ALA A 24 9.02 -30.04 12.24
C ALA A 24 8.97 -29.90 10.71
N ALA A 25 8.25 -30.80 10.02
CA ALA A 25 8.06 -30.71 8.57
C ALA A 25 7.30 -29.43 8.17
N GLN A 26 6.21 -29.10 8.87
CA GLN A 26 5.45 -27.87 8.63
C GLN A 26 6.29 -26.60 8.87
N LEU A 27 7.14 -26.59 9.89
CA LEU A 27 8.03 -25.48 10.16
C LEU A 27 9.10 -25.33 9.08
N ALA A 28 9.64 -26.44 8.57
CA ALA A 28 10.61 -26.42 7.47
C ALA A 28 9.98 -25.90 6.16
N GLU A 29 8.75 -26.34 5.85
CA GLU A 29 8.00 -25.82 4.70
C GLU A 29 7.73 -24.32 4.83
N LEU A 30 7.33 -23.86 6.01
CA LEU A 30 7.11 -22.43 6.29
C LEU A 30 8.41 -21.61 6.14
N ALA A 31 9.54 -22.14 6.61
CA ALA A 31 10.83 -21.48 6.49
C ALA A 31 11.25 -21.34 5.02
N LEU A 32 11.09 -22.40 4.23
CA LEU A 32 11.38 -22.40 2.79
C LEU A 32 10.47 -21.43 2.02
N GLN A 33 9.18 -21.36 2.37
CA GLN A 33 8.26 -20.38 1.79
C GLN A 33 8.68 -18.93 2.10
N LYS A 34 9.11 -18.66 3.34
CA LYS A 34 9.60 -17.33 3.74
C LYS A 34 10.86 -16.94 2.98
N GLU A 35 11.80 -17.87 2.82
CA GLU A 35 13.04 -17.64 2.06
C GLU A 35 12.76 -17.37 0.59
N ASN A 36 11.92 -18.18 -0.06
CA ASN A 36 11.51 -17.95 -1.45
C ASN A 36 10.83 -16.59 -1.63
N SER A 37 9.94 -16.21 -0.71
CA SER A 37 9.29 -14.90 -0.75
C SER A 37 10.32 -13.76 -0.63
N ALA A 38 11.33 -13.91 0.22
CA ALA A 38 12.37 -12.90 0.39
C ALA A 38 13.19 -12.70 -0.89
N TRP A 39 13.50 -13.78 -1.62
CA TRP A 39 14.18 -13.68 -2.92
C TRP A 39 13.32 -13.08 -4.02
N GLU A 40 12.03 -13.41 -4.06
CA GLU A 40 11.09 -12.78 -5.00
C GLU A 40 11.02 -11.26 -4.77
N ILE A 41 10.92 -10.82 -3.51
CA ILE A 41 10.90 -9.40 -3.15
C ILE A 41 12.22 -8.72 -3.49
N ALA A 42 13.36 -9.33 -3.16
CA ALA A 42 14.69 -8.78 -3.42
C ALA A 42 14.98 -8.62 -4.93
N ALA A 43 14.33 -9.43 -5.78
CA ALA A 43 14.44 -9.33 -7.23
C ALA A 43 13.58 -8.21 -7.83
N ILE A 44 12.67 -7.59 -7.07
CA ILE A 44 11.85 -6.47 -7.54
C ILE A 44 12.75 -5.22 -7.67
N PRO A 45 12.77 -4.55 -8.84
CA PRO A 45 13.55 -3.34 -9.02
C PRO A 45 13.16 -2.24 -8.02
N VAL A 46 14.16 -1.53 -7.50
CA VAL A 46 13.96 -0.39 -6.59
C VAL A 46 13.30 0.76 -7.33
N HIS A 47 12.30 1.39 -6.71
CA HIS A 47 11.63 2.57 -7.23
C HIS A 47 11.63 3.71 -6.18
N PRO A 48 11.88 4.98 -6.55
CA PRO A 48 11.96 6.09 -5.58
C PRO A 48 10.71 6.27 -4.71
N TRP A 49 9.54 5.97 -5.28
CA TRP A 49 8.25 6.07 -4.61
C TRP A 49 7.78 4.79 -3.93
N LEU A 50 8.57 3.71 -3.90
CA LEU A 50 8.17 2.46 -3.27
C LEU A 50 9.13 2.07 -2.16
N LYS A 51 8.57 1.72 -1.00
CA LYS A 51 9.31 1.03 0.07
C LYS A 51 8.48 -0.14 0.56
N PHE A 52 9.10 -1.29 0.73
CA PHE A 52 8.42 -2.48 1.19
C PHE A 52 9.08 -2.99 2.48
N ASN A 53 8.26 -3.17 3.52
CA ASN A 53 8.64 -3.83 4.76
C ASN A 53 8.05 -5.24 4.77
N GLY A 54 8.91 -6.23 4.56
CA GLY A 54 8.52 -7.64 4.51
C GLY A 54 8.06 -8.23 5.85
N SER A 55 8.46 -7.65 6.98
CA SER A 55 8.03 -8.11 8.31
C SER A 55 6.55 -7.79 8.55
N ASP A 56 6.13 -6.58 8.19
CA ASP A 56 4.75 -6.11 8.40
C ASP A 56 3.87 -6.26 7.15
N LYS A 57 4.42 -6.83 6.06
CA LYS A 57 3.79 -6.91 4.72
C LYS A 57 3.25 -5.56 4.26
N MET A 58 3.98 -4.50 4.60
CA MET A 58 3.57 -3.12 4.37
C MET A 58 4.28 -2.56 3.14
N LEU A 59 3.49 -2.08 2.18
CA LEU A 59 3.99 -1.34 1.03
C LEU A 59 3.66 0.14 1.22
N GLU A 60 4.70 0.97 1.23
CA GLU A 60 4.60 2.42 1.22
C GLU A 60 4.77 2.92 -0.21
N ILE A 61 3.77 3.67 -0.69
CA ILE A 61 3.74 4.36 -1.97
C ILE A 61 3.84 5.86 -1.68
N LEU A 62 5.03 6.43 -1.84
CA LEU A 62 5.35 7.81 -1.46
C LEU A 62 5.36 8.70 -2.71
N LEU A 63 4.21 9.26 -3.06
CA LEU A 63 4.02 10.18 -4.18
C LEU A 63 4.49 11.59 -3.80
N ASP A 64 5.80 11.80 -3.91
CA ASP A 64 6.43 13.10 -3.63
C ASP A 64 6.47 13.97 -4.90
N PHE A 65 5.73 15.08 -4.88
CA PHE A 65 5.65 16.04 -5.97
C PHE A 65 6.41 17.34 -5.73
N VAL A 66 7.11 17.50 -4.60
CA VAL A 66 7.74 18.76 -4.18
C VAL A 66 8.70 19.30 -5.26
N ASP A 67 9.56 18.43 -5.79
CA ASP A 67 10.58 18.81 -6.77
C ASP A 67 10.19 18.47 -8.23
N LEU A 68 8.98 17.93 -8.44
CA LEU A 68 8.53 17.50 -9.75
C LEU A 68 7.81 18.61 -10.50
N THR A 69 8.58 19.57 -10.99
CA THR A 69 8.07 20.75 -11.70
C THR A 69 7.71 20.49 -13.17
N SER A 70 8.06 19.31 -13.69
CA SER A 70 7.81 18.92 -15.09
C SER A 70 6.86 17.72 -15.21
N PRO A 71 5.75 17.84 -15.97
CA PRO A 71 4.86 16.70 -16.26
C PRO A 71 5.59 15.51 -16.90
N PHE A 72 6.66 15.76 -17.66
CA PHE A 72 7.45 14.70 -18.27
C PHE A 72 8.16 13.83 -17.24
N GLN A 73 8.74 14.46 -16.20
CA GLN A 73 9.38 13.73 -15.10
C GLN A 73 8.36 12.93 -14.30
N GLN A 74 7.20 13.53 -13.98
CA GLN A 74 6.10 12.87 -13.28
C GLN A 74 5.60 11.65 -14.07
N ASN A 75 5.36 11.80 -15.37
CA ASN A 75 4.89 10.71 -16.23
C ASN A 75 5.92 9.58 -16.35
N LYS A 76 7.21 9.91 -16.43
CA LYS A 76 8.28 8.91 -16.47
C LYS A 76 8.32 8.08 -15.18
N LEU A 77 8.26 8.73 -14.01
CA LEU A 77 8.21 8.06 -12.71
C LEU A 77 6.94 7.24 -12.54
N THR A 78 5.80 7.79 -12.96
CA THR A 78 4.51 7.07 -12.93
C THR A 78 4.57 5.80 -13.77
N LYS A 79 5.15 5.88 -14.98
CA LYS A 79 5.29 4.72 -15.86
C LYS A 79 6.14 3.61 -15.23
N THR A 80 7.27 3.96 -14.62
CA THR A 80 8.09 2.95 -13.93
C THR A 80 7.41 2.41 -12.67
N LEU A 81 6.63 3.24 -11.98
CA LEU A 81 5.85 2.82 -10.82
C LEU A 81 4.82 1.75 -11.19
N ILE A 82 4.01 1.97 -12.24
CA ILE A 82 2.96 1.02 -12.65
C ILE A 82 3.52 -0.30 -13.18
N GLU A 83 4.73 -0.31 -13.73
CA GLU A 83 5.41 -1.54 -14.17
C GLU A 83 5.91 -2.38 -12.99
N ILE A 84 6.21 -1.74 -11.85
CA ILE A 84 6.80 -2.38 -10.67
C ILE A 84 5.73 -2.75 -9.64
N LEU A 85 4.76 -1.87 -9.40
CA LEU A 85 3.74 -2.01 -8.34
C LEU A 85 3.02 -3.37 -8.32
N PRO A 86 2.58 -3.95 -9.46
CA PRO A 86 1.90 -5.24 -9.48
C PRO A 86 2.73 -6.40 -8.92
N LYS A 87 4.07 -6.28 -8.93
CA LYS A 87 4.97 -7.31 -8.40
C LYS A 87 4.84 -7.47 -6.88
N TYR A 88 4.36 -6.44 -6.18
CA TYR A 88 4.12 -6.50 -4.74
C TYR A 88 2.77 -7.13 -4.35
N SER A 89 1.87 -7.37 -5.31
CA SER A 89 0.48 -7.81 -5.05
C SER A 89 0.34 -9.11 -4.26
N LYS A 90 1.34 -10.00 -4.33
CA LYS A 90 1.37 -11.27 -3.58
C LYS A 90 2.00 -11.15 -2.20
N HIS A 91 2.69 -10.05 -1.92
CA HIS A 91 3.53 -9.88 -0.73
C HIS A 91 2.97 -8.83 0.23
N ALA A 92 2.36 -7.77 -0.31
CA ALA A 92 1.80 -6.68 0.46
C ALA A 92 0.35 -6.97 0.82
N THR A 93 0.02 -6.83 2.11
CA THR A 93 -1.38 -6.83 2.58
C THR A 93 -1.78 -5.51 3.20
N ARG A 94 -0.81 -4.67 3.57
CA ARG A 94 -1.06 -3.34 4.14
C ARG A 94 -0.46 -2.30 3.21
N ILE A 95 -1.27 -1.31 2.82
CA ILE A 95 -0.86 -0.26 1.90
C ILE A 95 -0.88 1.08 2.62
N TYR A 96 0.19 1.84 2.47
CA TYR A 96 0.25 3.24 2.85
C TYR A 96 0.55 4.08 1.62
N ILE A 97 -0.30 5.05 1.31
CA ILE A 97 -0.11 6.02 0.23
C ILE A 97 0.18 7.37 0.89
N GLY A 98 1.43 7.81 0.80
CA GLY A 98 1.85 9.14 1.23
C GLY A 98 1.88 10.09 0.05
N ILE A 99 1.22 11.22 0.14
CA ILE A 99 1.16 12.25 -0.91
C ILE A 99 1.79 13.52 -0.34
N THR A 100 2.81 14.04 -1.02
CA THR A 100 3.49 15.28 -0.59
C THR A 100 3.46 16.30 -1.71
N PHE A 101 2.98 17.50 -1.39
CA PHE A 101 3.02 18.64 -2.31
C PHE A 101 4.05 19.68 -1.88
N GLY A 102 4.54 20.44 -2.86
CA GLY A 102 5.30 21.64 -2.58
C GLY A 102 4.46 22.68 -1.83
N ILE A 103 5.14 23.64 -1.20
CA ILE A 103 4.49 24.79 -0.58
C ILE A 103 3.65 25.54 -1.63
N PRO A 104 2.38 25.91 -1.38
CA PRO A 104 1.45 26.36 -2.42
C PRO A 104 1.94 27.49 -3.34
N HIS A 105 2.76 28.40 -2.85
CA HIS A 105 3.31 29.52 -3.62
C HIS A 105 4.67 29.20 -4.30
N MET A 106 5.29 28.08 -3.95
CA MET A 106 6.50 27.55 -4.61
C MET A 106 6.17 26.36 -5.52
N ASP A 107 4.99 25.77 -5.38
CA ASP A 107 4.54 24.64 -6.16
C ASP A 107 4.09 25.07 -7.58
N VAL A 108 4.44 24.25 -8.57
CA VAL A 108 4.07 24.50 -9.96
C VAL A 108 2.69 23.90 -10.21
N ILE A 109 1.66 24.74 -10.13
CA ILE A 109 0.25 24.33 -10.23
C ILE A 109 -0.35 24.92 -11.51
N ASN A 110 -0.37 24.11 -12.56
CA ASN A 110 -1.01 24.41 -13.84
C ASN A 110 -1.79 23.19 -14.33
N ASN A 111 -2.56 23.32 -15.41
CA ASN A 111 -3.41 22.24 -15.90
C ASN A 111 -2.63 20.95 -16.20
N ASN A 112 -1.43 21.05 -16.78
CA ASN A 112 -0.63 19.89 -17.15
C ASN A 112 -0.07 19.16 -15.92
N THR A 113 0.41 19.89 -14.92
CA THR A 113 0.93 19.32 -13.67
C THR A 113 -0.19 18.75 -12.81
N LYS A 114 -1.37 19.39 -12.76
CA LYS A 114 -2.56 18.84 -12.10
C LYS A 114 -2.98 17.52 -12.74
N ALA A 115 -3.10 17.50 -14.07
CA ALA A 115 -3.48 16.30 -14.81
C ALA A 115 -2.47 15.16 -14.60
N ALA A 116 -1.17 15.45 -14.67
CA ALA A 116 -0.13 14.45 -14.44
C ALA A 116 -0.15 13.88 -13.00
N ARG A 117 -0.39 14.73 -11.98
CA ARG A 117 -0.55 14.29 -10.58
C ARG A 117 -1.78 13.42 -10.38
N HIS A 118 -2.92 13.86 -10.90
CA HIS A 118 -4.16 13.07 -10.84
C HIS A 118 -3.94 11.72 -11.52
N TRP A 119 -3.36 11.72 -12.72
CA TRP A 119 -3.08 10.51 -13.48
C TRP A 119 -2.12 9.57 -12.74
N ALA A 120 -1.10 10.09 -12.06
CA ALA A 120 -0.21 9.28 -11.23
C ALA A 120 -0.98 8.55 -10.11
N MET A 121 -1.84 9.27 -9.38
CA MET A 121 -2.65 8.70 -8.30
C MET A 121 -3.69 7.71 -8.82
N ALA A 122 -4.40 8.07 -9.90
CA ALA A 122 -5.41 7.20 -10.52
C ALA A 122 -4.80 5.88 -11.01
N ASN A 123 -3.60 5.91 -11.58
CA ASN A 123 -2.90 4.70 -11.98
C ASN A 123 -2.47 3.83 -10.79
N VAL A 124 -2.02 4.44 -9.69
CA VAL A 124 -1.72 3.69 -8.46
C VAL A 124 -2.98 2.99 -7.95
N VAL A 125 -4.09 3.73 -7.87
CA VAL A 125 -5.40 3.20 -7.46
C VAL A 125 -5.83 2.04 -8.37
N TYR A 126 -5.72 2.22 -9.68
CA TYR A 126 -6.05 1.19 -10.67
C TYR A 126 -5.25 -0.10 -10.46
N GLU A 127 -3.95 -0.01 -10.18
CA GLU A 127 -3.14 -1.20 -9.89
C GLU A 127 -3.47 -1.81 -8.52
N LEU A 128 -3.74 -0.98 -7.50
CA LEU A 128 -4.12 -1.46 -6.17
C LEU A 128 -5.47 -2.20 -6.17
N ASN A 129 -6.44 -1.81 -6.99
CA ASN A 129 -7.72 -2.51 -7.12
C ASN A 129 -7.56 -3.95 -7.63
N LYS A 130 -6.42 -4.29 -8.24
CA LYS A 130 -6.11 -5.68 -8.66
C LYS A 130 -5.56 -6.54 -7.52
N PHE A 131 -5.24 -5.95 -6.36
CA PHE A 131 -4.70 -6.66 -5.22
C PHE A 131 -5.83 -7.40 -4.52
N ARG A 132 -5.72 -8.73 -4.43
CA ARG A 132 -6.80 -9.58 -3.89
C ARG A 132 -6.78 -9.72 -2.37
N GLN A 133 -5.68 -9.34 -1.72
CA GLN A 133 -5.45 -9.58 -0.29
C GLN A 133 -5.00 -8.29 0.37
N LEU A 134 -5.96 -7.41 0.66
CA LEU A 134 -5.72 -6.16 1.38
C LEU A 134 -6.37 -6.23 2.77
N ASP A 135 -5.56 -6.05 3.79
CA ASP A 135 -5.97 -5.97 5.20
C ASP A 135 -6.28 -4.53 5.61
N SER A 136 -5.58 -3.56 5.03
CA SER A 136 -5.79 -2.13 5.31
C SER A 136 -5.14 -1.26 4.24
N VAL A 137 -5.81 -0.15 3.89
CA VAL A 137 -5.24 0.91 3.06
C VAL A 137 -5.31 2.22 3.85
N ARG A 138 -4.19 2.94 3.93
CA ARG A 138 -4.11 4.26 4.56
C ARG A 138 -3.60 5.25 3.54
N VAL A 139 -4.29 6.37 3.41
CA VAL A 139 -3.88 7.48 2.56
C VAL A 139 -3.58 8.67 3.46
N SER A 140 -2.44 9.32 3.23
CA SER A 140 -2.02 10.49 3.97
C SER A 140 -1.56 11.55 3.00
N MET A 141 -2.04 12.78 3.17
CA MET A 141 -1.62 13.93 2.36
C MET A 141 -0.95 14.97 3.26
N SER A 142 0.31 15.28 2.98
CA SER A 142 1.06 16.32 3.67
C SER A 142 0.98 17.65 2.93
N VAL A 143 0.50 18.68 3.63
CA VAL A 143 0.35 20.04 3.12
C VAL A 143 0.77 21.06 4.17
N GLN A 144 1.28 22.22 3.73
CA GLN A 144 1.51 23.35 4.65
C GLN A 144 0.20 24.06 5.01
N ARG A 145 -0.69 24.18 4.02
CA ARG A 145 -2.06 24.66 4.19
C ARG A 145 -2.93 24.02 3.13
N ILE A 146 -4.20 23.82 3.42
CA ILE A 146 -5.14 23.31 2.42
C ILE A 146 -5.31 24.36 1.31
N TYR A 147 -4.75 24.08 0.13
CA TYR A 147 -4.97 24.86 -1.09
C TYR A 147 -5.63 23.99 -2.14
N TRP A 148 -6.89 24.31 -2.46
CA TRP A 148 -7.76 23.40 -3.22
C TRP A 148 -7.18 22.97 -4.57
N GLU A 149 -6.50 23.87 -5.28
CA GLU A 149 -5.90 23.56 -6.59
C GLU A 149 -4.77 22.52 -6.52
N GLN A 150 -4.15 22.31 -5.34
CA GLN A 150 -3.18 21.25 -5.08
C GLN A 150 -3.84 19.95 -4.61
N VAL A 151 -4.92 20.08 -3.85
CA VAL A 151 -5.62 18.93 -3.24
C VAL A 151 -6.52 18.24 -4.26
N LYS A 152 -7.08 18.97 -5.23
CA LYS A 152 -8.02 18.42 -6.22
C LYS A 152 -7.56 17.12 -6.89
N PRO A 153 -6.30 16.99 -7.37
CA PRO A 153 -5.79 15.74 -7.95
C PRO A 153 -5.89 14.51 -7.04
N VAL A 154 -5.95 14.69 -5.72
CA VAL A 154 -6.09 13.61 -4.73
C VAL A 154 -7.46 12.94 -4.80
N SER A 155 -8.46 13.57 -5.44
CA SER A 155 -9.77 12.95 -5.72
C SER A 155 -9.66 11.55 -6.33
N ALA A 156 -8.59 11.26 -7.09
CA ALA A 156 -8.33 9.95 -7.68
C ALA A 156 -8.36 8.78 -6.67
N ILE A 157 -8.05 9.03 -5.39
CA ILE A 157 -8.08 7.97 -4.35
C ILE A 157 -9.49 7.40 -4.11
N TYR A 158 -10.54 8.15 -4.44
CA TYR A 158 -11.93 7.68 -4.32
C TYR A 158 -12.28 6.60 -5.35
N GLY A 159 -11.39 6.32 -6.32
CA GLY A 159 -11.49 5.15 -7.19
C GLY A 159 -11.05 3.83 -6.56
N LEU A 160 -10.67 3.81 -5.27
CA LEU A 160 -10.30 2.56 -4.58
C LEU A 160 -11.54 1.67 -4.38
N ASP A 161 -11.48 0.44 -4.90
CA ASP A 161 -12.54 -0.56 -4.74
C ASP A 161 -12.53 -1.18 -3.33
N TYR A 162 -11.39 -1.12 -2.65
CA TYR A 162 -11.24 -1.64 -1.29
C TYR A 162 -11.93 -0.72 -0.29
N THR A 163 -12.99 -1.19 0.36
CA THR A 163 -13.89 -0.35 1.16
C THR A 163 -13.36 0.08 2.53
N HIS A 164 -12.32 -0.56 3.05
CA HIS A 164 -11.81 -0.32 4.41
C HIS A 164 -10.53 0.52 4.40
N TRP A 165 -10.57 1.67 3.72
CA TRP A 165 -9.47 2.61 3.67
C TRP A 165 -9.72 3.83 4.56
N THR A 166 -8.64 4.55 4.89
CA THR A 166 -8.69 5.76 5.72
C THR A 166 -7.92 6.88 5.03
N PHE A 167 -8.36 8.12 5.26
CA PHE A 167 -7.69 9.30 4.75
C PHE A 167 -7.36 10.27 5.87
N GLU A 168 -6.13 10.77 5.87
CA GLU A 168 -5.68 11.81 6.79
C GLU A 168 -4.96 12.94 6.04
N ILE A 169 -5.08 14.14 6.60
CA ILE A 169 -4.38 15.32 6.12
C ILE A 169 -3.42 15.74 7.23
N ILE A 170 -2.14 15.81 6.89
CA ILE A 170 -1.09 16.31 7.75
C ILE A 170 -0.86 17.77 7.40
N GLU A 171 -1.44 18.68 8.19
CA GLU A 171 -1.30 20.12 8.02
C GLU A 171 -0.34 20.69 9.07
N ASN A 172 0.81 21.21 8.65
CA ASN A 172 1.85 21.72 9.56
C ASN A 172 2.26 20.72 10.67
N GLY A 173 2.25 19.42 10.36
CA GLY A 173 2.59 18.35 11.30
C GLY A 173 1.44 17.93 12.22
N ALA A 174 0.29 18.60 12.17
CA ALA A 174 -0.93 18.13 12.84
C ALA A 174 -1.67 17.14 11.94
N VAL A 175 -1.98 15.97 12.48
CA VAL A 175 -2.71 14.91 11.76
C VAL A 175 -4.20 15.09 11.98
N ASN A 176 -4.93 15.31 10.90
CA ASN A 176 -6.39 15.42 10.90
C ASN A 176 -6.97 14.29 10.06
N ALA A 177 -7.72 13.38 10.69
CA ALA A 177 -8.47 12.38 9.95
C ALA A 177 -9.58 13.06 9.13
N VAL A 178 -9.75 12.64 7.88
CA VAL A 178 -10.86 13.09 7.05
C VAL A 178 -12.06 12.20 7.39
N GLU A 179 -13.05 12.80 8.04
CA GLU A 179 -14.30 12.13 8.36
C GLU A 179 -15.17 11.98 7.10
N ILE A 180 -15.87 10.85 7.00
CA ILE A 180 -16.86 10.60 5.97
C ILE A 180 -17.93 11.70 6.06
N ASP A 181 -18.36 12.21 4.90
CA ASP A 181 -19.34 13.31 4.76
C ASP A 181 -18.86 14.67 5.26
N SER A 182 -17.59 14.82 5.66
CA SER A 182 -17.00 16.14 5.90
C SER A 182 -16.95 16.99 4.62
N ASP A 183 -16.84 18.31 4.76
CA ASP A 183 -16.79 19.22 3.60
C ASP A 183 -15.68 18.83 2.61
N ILE A 184 -14.52 18.41 3.11
CA ILE A 184 -13.38 18.01 2.27
C ILE A 184 -13.61 16.64 1.61
N ASP A 185 -14.23 15.70 2.32
CA ASP A 185 -14.60 14.39 1.80
C ASP A 185 -15.62 14.52 0.66
N CYS A 186 -16.73 15.24 0.92
CA CYS A 186 -17.76 15.53 -0.07
C CYS A 186 -17.17 16.20 -1.32
N LYS A 187 -16.26 17.16 -1.14
CA LYS A 187 -15.67 17.92 -2.25
C LYS A 187 -14.68 17.10 -3.07
N LEU A 188 -13.89 16.24 -2.45
CA LEU A 188 -12.98 15.33 -3.15
C LEU A 188 -13.74 14.22 -3.88
N ASN A 189 -14.75 13.63 -3.24
CA ASN A 189 -15.64 12.64 -3.85
C ASN A 189 -16.40 13.23 -5.05
N SER A 190 -16.92 14.45 -4.91
CA SER A 190 -17.56 15.17 -6.04
C SER A 190 -16.55 15.42 -7.16
N GLY A 191 -15.34 15.85 -6.83
CA GLY A 191 -14.26 16.06 -7.79
C GLY A 191 -13.88 14.80 -8.58
N PHE A 192 -13.90 13.63 -7.94
CA PHE A 192 -13.67 12.34 -8.62
C PHE A 192 -14.75 12.06 -9.67
N ASN A 193 -16.02 12.27 -9.30
CA ASN A 193 -17.16 12.06 -10.21
C ASN A 193 -17.19 13.04 -11.38
N GLU A 194 -16.75 14.29 -11.18
CA GLU A 194 -16.64 15.29 -12.25
C GLU A 194 -15.47 15.02 -13.20
N GLU A 195 -14.35 14.49 -12.69
CA GLU A 195 -13.15 14.18 -13.47
C GLU A 195 -13.24 12.87 -14.28
N MET A 196 -14.23 12.00 -14.01
CA MET A 196 -14.53 10.83 -14.85
C MET A 196 -15.04 11.18 -16.27
N TYR A 197 -15.30 12.45 -16.57
CA TYR A 197 -15.87 12.92 -17.84
C TYR A 197 -14.89 13.70 -18.74
N TRP A 198 -13.59 13.64 -18.47
CA TRP A 198 -12.54 14.32 -19.26
C TRP A 198 -11.73 13.32 -20.10
#